data_AF-A0A4Q9MC20-F1
#
_entry.id   AF-A0A4Q9MC20-F1
#
_cell.length_a   1.000
_cell.length_b   1.000
_cell.length_c   1.000
_cell.angle_alpha   90.00
_cell.angle_beta   90.00
_cell.angle_gamma   90.00
#
_symmetry.space_group_name_H-M   'P 1'
#
loop_
_entity.id
_entity.type
_entity.pdbx_description
1 polymer ?
#
loop_
_entity_poly.entity_id
_entity_poly.type
_entity_poly.pdbx_seq_one_letter_code
_entity_poly.pdbx_strand_id
1 'polypeptide(L)'
;MAAHFEAVAPRASGLPSILEMQSYLRDFTEIHRPSFQGLIHARMQSMGGTEKVLTEEPKVCLVPLKYRHPGSEGINPALTFTLSSLVFLPLQRVLSDAATNRPRFTEAWEASTASRAHAKALFSDDPGFVDILPILFAPHAGPTQFATSPKLPDSARSQIEMYSAFIELGIVMRPPGKDAPPVPGYMKRLNDGKKWEWRPLWKNWYVDPAWTTSSMKERIKLLKRKLAEAQRSS
;
A
#
# COMPACT_ATOMS: atom_id res chain seq x y z
N MET A 1 37.09 6.25 15.47
CA MET A 1 35.97 6.88 16.17
C MET A 1 35.11 7.60 15.16
N ALA A 2 34.06 6.96 14.65
CA ALA A 2 33.15 7.57 13.69
C ALA A 2 32.01 8.25 14.46
N ALA A 3 31.93 9.57 14.34
CA ALA A 3 30.87 10.36 14.96
C ALA A 3 29.51 9.93 14.36
N HIS A 4 28.67 9.35 15.21
CA HIS A 4 27.25 9.14 14.93
C HIS A 4 26.57 10.51 14.81
N PHE A 5 26.51 11.06 13.60
CA PHE A 5 25.55 12.10 13.29
C PHE A 5 24.18 11.43 13.13
N GLU A 6 23.51 11.20 14.25
CA GLU A 6 22.04 11.19 14.25
C GLU A 6 21.62 12.57 13.73
N ALA A 7 21.20 12.62 12.47
CA ALA A 7 20.39 13.72 11.99
C ALA A 7 19.10 13.70 12.82
N VAL A 8 19.12 14.41 13.95
CA VAL A 8 17.93 14.72 14.73
C VAL A 8 17.06 15.56 13.80
N ALA A 9 16.15 14.88 13.08
CA ALA A 9 15.09 15.57 12.38
C ALA A 9 14.41 16.47 13.42
N PRO A 10 14.19 17.77 13.13
CA PRO A 10 13.51 18.65 14.06
C PRO A 10 12.19 17.99 14.42
N ARG A 11 11.97 17.74 15.72
CA ARG A 11 10.67 17.30 16.24
C ARG A 11 9.67 18.42 15.96
N ALA A 12 9.17 18.51 14.73
CA ALA A 12 7.97 19.29 14.47
C ALA A 12 6.90 18.72 15.41
N SER A 13 6.39 19.56 16.31
CA SER A 13 5.44 19.14 17.34
C SER A 13 4.31 18.34 16.69
N GLY A 14 4.15 17.07 17.07
CA GLY A 14 3.09 16.19 16.55
C GLY A 14 3.53 15.15 15.51
N LEU A 15 4.79 15.13 15.07
CA LEU A 15 5.31 14.00 14.26
C LEU A 15 5.75 12.82 15.16
N PRO A 16 5.46 11.57 14.75
CA PRO A 16 5.90 10.40 15.50
C PRO A 16 7.42 10.22 15.44
N SER A 17 7.96 9.50 16.43
CA SER A 17 9.35 9.06 16.41
C SER A 17 9.63 8.16 15.20
N ILE A 18 10.91 7.95 14.90
CA ILE A 18 11.34 7.10 13.77
C ILE A 18 10.78 5.67 13.92
N LEU A 19 10.85 5.11 15.13
CA LEU A 19 10.36 3.76 15.41
C LEU A 19 8.84 3.64 15.25
N GLU A 20 8.11 4.66 15.72
CA GLU A 20 6.65 4.72 15.55
C GLU A 20 6.28 4.85 14.07
N MET A 21 6.97 5.72 13.32
CA MET A 21 6.75 5.89 11.89
C MET A 21 7.01 4.59 11.10
N GLN A 22 8.02 3.82 11.49
CA GLN A 22 8.28 2.49 10.90
C GLN A 22 7.15 1.51 11.20
N SER A 23 6.67 1.45 12.45
CA SER A 23 5.52 0.61 12.80
C SER A 23 4.28 1.02 12.00
N TYR A 24 3.99 2.32 11.93
CA TYR A 24 2.87 2.87 11.19
C TYR A 24 2.94 2.56 9.70
N LEU A 25 4.12 2.69 9.09
CA LEU A 25 4.32 2.37 7.68
C LEU A 25 4.03 0.89 7.43
N ARG A 26 4.63 -0.01 8.22
CA ARG A 26 4.40 -1.46 8.11
C ARG A 26 2.92 -1.80 8.26
N ASP A 27 2.28 -1.31 9.31
CA ASP A 27 0.89 -1.65 9.60
C ASP A 27 -0.05 -1.11 8.51
N PHE A 28 0.21 0.09 7.98
CA PHE A 28 -0.54 0.69 6.87
C PHE A 28 -0.34 -0.09 5.57
N THR A 29 0.90 -0.47 5.23
CA THR A 29 1.20 -1.21 4.01
C THR A 29 0.60 -2.60 4.05
N GLU A 30 0.57 -3.23 5.22
CA GLU A 30 -0.04 -4.55 5.41
C GLU A 30 -1.55 -4.53 5.30
N ILE A 31 -2.19 -3.57 5.96
CA ILE A 31 -3.63 -3.41 5.90
C ILE A 31 -4.10 -3.14 4.46
N HIS A 32 -3.36 -2.31 3.72
CA HIS A 32 -3.71 -1.93 2.34
C HIS A 32 -3.05 -2.79 1.27
N ARG A 33 -2.39 -3.89 1.65
CA ARG A 33 -1.63 -4.75 0.74
C ARG A 33 -2.42 -5.13 -0.52
N PRO A 34 -3.67 -5.62 -0.47
CA PRO A 34 -4.43 -5.93 -1.68
C PRO A 34 -4.68 -4.72 -2.59
N SER A 35 -4.93 -3.55 -1.99
CA SER A 35 -5.16 -2.30 -2.73
C SER A 35 -3.88 -1.82 -3.41
N PHE A 36 -2.72 -1.92 -2.73
CA PHE A 36 -1.43 -1.59 -3.33
C PHE A 36 -1.09 -2.49 -4.51
N GLN A 37 -1.32 -3.79 -4.38
CA GLN A 37 -1.09 -4.74 -5.48
C GLN A 37 -1.99 -4.43 -6.69
N GLY A 38 -3.28 -4.20 -6.45
CA GLY A 38 -4.22 -3.80 -7.49
C GLY A 38 -3.79 -2.52 -8.19
N LEU A 39 -3.33 -1.52 -7.43
CA LEU A 39 -2.84 -0.24 -7.94
C LEU A 39 -1.58 -0.40 -8.81
N ILE A 40 -0.60 -1.19 -8.34
CA ILE A 40 0.64 -1.50 -9.07
C ILE A 40 0.31 -2.19 -10.39
N HIS A 41 -0.55 -3.22 -10.36
CA HIS A 41 -0.92 -3.97 -11.56
C HIS A 41 -1.67 -3.10 -12.57
N ALA A 42 -2.66 -2.33 -12.11
CA ALA A 42 -3.39 -1.39 -12.95
C ALA A 42 -2.45 -0.37 -13.59
N ARG A 43 -1.44 0.11 -12.85
CA ARG A 43 -0.42 1.00 -13.42
C ARG A 43 0.42 0.30 -14.48
N MET A 44 0.88 -0.94 -14.26
CA MET A 44 1.61 -1.70 -15.27
C MET A 44 0.78 -1.92 -16.54
N GLN A 45 -0.52 -2.21 -16.40
CA GLN A 45 -1.44 -2.30 -17.54
C GLN A 45 -1.51 -0.97 -18.32
N SER A 46 -1.57 0.17 -17.63
CA SER A 46 -1.53 1.49 -18.29
C SER A 46 -0.22 1.78 -19.04
N MET A 47 0.85 1.04 -18.75
CA MET A 47 2.17 1.18 -19.39
C MET A 47 2.39 0.20 -20.56
N GLY A 48 1.34 -0.50 -21.00
CA GLY A 48 1.42 -1.49 -22.08
C GLY A 48 1.48 -2.94 -21.59
N GLY A 49 1.12 -3.20 -20.33
CA GLY A 49 1.01 -4.55 -19.78
C GLY A 49 2.20 -4.95 -18.91
N THR A 50 1.97 -5.92 -18.03
CA THR A 50 2.97 -6.45 -17.09
C THR A 50 4.21 -6.97 -17.79
N GLU A 51 4.05 -7.72 -18.88
CA GLU A 51 5.18 -8.28 -19.65
C GLU A 51 6.13 -7.20 -20.17
N LYS A 52 5.58 -6.14 -20.78
CA LYS A 52 6.38 -5.01 -21.26
C LYS A 52 7.13 -4.31 -20.12
N VAL A 53 6.47 -4.11 -18.98
CA VAL A 53 7.11 -3.46 -17.83
C VAL A 53 8.26 -4.30 -17.25
N LEU A 54 8.12 -5.63 -17.26
CA LEU A 54 9.08 -6.58 -16.69
C LEU A 54 10.21 -6.99 -17.63
N THR A 55 10.00 -6.95 -18.95
CA THR A 55 11.02 -7.30 -19.96
C THR A 55 11.95 -6.15 -20.32
N GLU A 56 11.56 -4.92 -19.99
CA GLU A 56 12.41 -3.73 -20.04
C GLU A 56 13.43 -3.71 -18.88
N GLU A 57 14.23 -2.65 -18.78
CA GLU A 57 15.15 -2.43 -17.66
C GLU A 57 14.46 -2.56 -16.28
N PRO A 58 15.15 -3.07 -15.23
CA PRO A 58 14.58 -3.16 -13.89
C PRO A 58 14.09 -1.82 -13.38
N LYS A 59 12.89 -1.80 -12.78
CA LYS A 59 12.24 -0.58 -12.29
C LYS A 59 11.91 -0.67 -10.81
N VAL A 60 11.88 0.49 -10.16
CA VAL A 60 11.37 0.69 -8.81
C VAL A 60 10.01 1.38 -8.90
N CYS A 61 9.03 0.84 -8.20
CA CYS A 61 7.74 1.48 -7.99
C CYS A 61 7.83 2.37 -6.74
N LEU A 62 7.76 3.69 -6.93
CA LEU A 62 7.71 4.66 -5.85
C LEU A 62 6.26 5.02 -5.54
N VAL A 63 5.92 4.93 -4.26
CA VAL A 63 4.61 5.26 -3.71
C VAL A 63 4.79 6.36 -2.66
N PRO A 64 4.67 7.65 -3.02
CA PRO A 64 4.79 8.74 -2.06
C PRO A 64 3.60 8.72 -1.08
N LEU A 65 3.92 8.57 0.19
CA LEU A 65 2.99 8.59 1.30
C LEU A 65 3.16 9.87 2.12
N LYS A 66 2.05 10.53 2.44
CA LYS A 66 2.03 11.69 3.34
C LYS A 66 1.39 11.29 4.66
N TYR A 67 2.09 11.48 5.78
CA TYR A 67 1.56 11.20 7.11
C TYR A 67 0.30 12.04 7.38
N ARG A 68 -0.76 11.40 7.87
CA ARG A 68 -1.98 12.05 8.35
C ARG A 68 -1.90 12.12 9.88
N HIS A 69 -2.03 13.34 10.41
CA HIS A 69 -2.09 13.52 11.86
C HIS A 69 -3.33 12.79 12.41
N PRO A 70 -3.19 12.10 13.56
CA PRO A 70 -4.31 11.40 14.19
C PRO A 70 -5.43 12.37 14.56
N GLY A 71 -6.67 11.91 14.42
CA GLY A 71 -7.84 12.60 14.96
C GLY A 71 -8.03 12.34 16.45
N SER A 72 -9.17 12.79 16.99
CA SER A 72 -9.59 12.52 18.38
C SER A 72 -9.66 11.03 18.72
N GLU A 73 -9.86 10.18 17.72
CA GLU A 73 -9.93 8.72 17.84
C GLU A 73 -8.55 8.03 17.88
N GLY A 74 -7.46 8.80 17.85
CA GLY A 74 -6.10 8.26 17.76
C GLY A 74 -5.73 7.80 16.35
N ILE A 75 -4.69 6.96 16.25
CA ILE A 75 -4.12 6.53 14.97
C ILE A 75 -4.89 5.33 14.44
N ASN A 76 -5.73 5.57 13.43
CA ASN A 76 -6.35 4.49 12.67
C ASN A 76 -5.34 3.95 11.65
N PRO A 77 -4.94 2.66 11.74
CA PRO A 77 -3.90 2.10 10.91
C PRO A 77 -4.27 2.04 9.42
N ALA A 78 -5.56 2.14 9.06
CA ALA A 78 -6.01 2.25 7.67
C ALA A 78 -6.01 3.69 7.12
N LEU A 79 -5.85 4.71 7.97
CA LEU A 79 -5.88 6.12 7.60
C LEU A 79 -4.59 6.86 7.99
N THR A 80 -3.51 6.14 8.30
CA THR A 80 -2.25 6.75 8.77
C THR A 80 -1.56 7.60 7.72
N PHE A 81 -1.75 7.29 6.43
CA PHE A 81 -1.15 8.02 5.33
C PHE A 81 -2.16 8.34 4.22
N THR A 82 -1.89 9.43 3.50
CA THR A 82 -2.48 9.73 2.19
C THR A 82 -1.54 9.21 1.11
N LEU A 83 -2.11 8.55 0.11
CA LEU A 83 -1.47 8.18 -1.14
C LEU A 83 -1.54 9.37 -2.11
N SER A 84 -0.40 9.81 -2.65
CA SER A 84 -0.40 10.89 -3.65
C SER A 84 -0.47 10.35 -5.09
N SER A 85 0.48 9.52 -5.47
CA SER A 85 0.57 8.95 -6.82
C SER A 85 1.42 7.68 -6.80
N LEU A 86 1.56 7.03 -7.96
CA LEU A 86 2.45 5.88 -8.13
C LEU A 86 3.28 6.09 -9.40
N VAL A 87 4.60 5.95 -9.27
CA VAL A 87 5.55 6.20 -10.34
C VAL A 87 6.53 5.03 -10.46
N PHE A 88 6.69 4.51 -11.68
CA PHE A 88 7.77 3.59 -12.00
C PHE A 88 8.97 4.39 -12.50
N LEU A 89 10.13 4.15 -11.90
CA LEU A 89 11.40 4.73 -12.32
C LEU A 89 12.41 3.62 -12.61
N PRO A 90 13.33 3.80 -13.57
CA PRO A 90 14.45 2.88 -13.76
C PRO A 90 15.26 2.74 -12.47
N LEU A 91 15.61 1.50 -12.10
CA LEU A 91 16.40 1.21 -10.90
C LEU A 91 17.71 1.98 -10.89
N GLN A 92 18.42 2.02 -12.03
CA GLN A 92 19.69 2.72 -12.16
C GLN A 92 19.57 4.21 -11.88
N ARG A 93 18.48 4.84 -12.33
CA ARG A 93 18.19 6.24 -12.02
C ARG A 93 18.01 6.44 -10.52
N VAL A 94 17.22 5.58 -9.87
CA VAL A 94 16.97 5.68 -8.43
C VAL A 94 18.25 5.48 -7.62
N LEU A 95 19.09 4.50 -8.00
CA LEU A 95 20.37 4.25 -7.35
C LEU A 95 21.37 5.40 -7.54
N SER A 96 21.43 5.98 -8.75
CA SER A 96 22.28 7.15 -9.03
C SER A 96 21.85 8.36 -8.21
N ASP A 97 20.55 8.70 -8.22
CA ASP A 97 19.99 9.80 -7.44
C ASP A 97 20.22 9.59 -5.93
N ALA A 98 20.10 8.34 -5.47
CA ALA A 98 20.35 7.95 -4.08
C ALA A 98 21.82 8.02 -3.68
N ALA A 99 22.76 7.66 -4.56
CA ALA A 99 24.18 7.74 -4.25
C ALA A 99 24.61 9.18 -3.92
N THR A 100 24.02 10.17 -4.58
CA THR A 100 24.30 11.59 -4.33
C THR A 100 23.51 12.16 -3.15
N ASN A 101 22.23 11.82 -3.02
CA ASN A 101 21.32 12.53 -2.11
C ASN A 101 20.87 11.71 -0.89
N ARG A 102 20.96 10.37 -0.95
CA ARG A 102 20.37 9.42 0.03
C ARG A 102 21.17 8.11 0.11
N PRO A 103 22.45 8.11 0.52
CA PRO A 103 23.34 6.94 0.45
C PRO A 103 22.81 5.70 1.20
N ARG A 104 22.04 5.91 2.29
CA ARG A 104 21.37 4.83 3.03
C ARG A 104 20.39 4.01 2.19
N PHE A 105 19.83 4.57 1.12
CA PHE A 105 18.99 3.82 0.19
C PHE A 105 19.81 2.77 -0.55
N THR A 106 21.00 3.13 -1.02
CA THR A 106 21.92 2.21 -1.72
C THR A 106 22.38 1.09 -0.79
N GLU A 107 22.75 1.43 0.45
CA GLU A 107 23.10 0.43 1.48
C GLU A 107 21.95 -0.54 1.77
N ALA A 108 20.73 -0.02 1.95
CA ALA A 108 19.55 -0.85 2.20
C ALA A 108 19.17 -1.71 0.98
N TRP A 109 19.34 -1.18 -0.22
CA TRP A 109 19.20 -1.93 -1.46
C TRP A 109 20.18 -3.10 -1.49
N GLU A 110 21.47 -2.86 -1.29
CA GLU A 110 22.48 -3.92 -1.30
C GLU A 110 22.24 -4.96 -0.19
N ALA A 111 21.95 -4.50 1.04
CA ALA A 111 21.69 -5.37 2.19
C ALA A 111 20.46 -6.28 1.99
N SER A 112 19.47 -5.87 1.18
CA SER A 112 18.28 -6.68 0.93
C SER A 112 18.49 -7.80 -0.10
N THR A 113 19.68 -7.93 -0.72
CA THR A 113 19.95 -8.89 -1.80
C THR A 113 19.57 -10.33 -1.45
N ALA A 114 19.97 -10.81 -0.26
CA ALA A 114 19.64 -12.16 0.19
C ALA A 114 18.13 -12.36 0.37
N SER A 115 17.43 -11.38 0.94
CA SER A 115 15.97 -11.41 1.10
C SER A 115 15.26 -11.41 -0.25
N ARG A 116 15.76 -10.66 -1.23
CA ARG A 116 15.20 -10.65 -2.59
C ARG A 116 15.37 -12.00 -3.29
N ALA A 117 16.56 -12.60 -3.19
CA ALA A 117 16.84 -13.93 -3.73
C ALA A 117 15.97 -15.01 -3.08
N HIS A 118 15.82 -14.97 -1.75
CA HIS A 118 14.99 -15.91 -1.01
C HIS A 118 13.51 -15.82 -1.43
N ALA A 119 12.97 -14.60 -1.57
CA ALA A 119 11.59 -14.43 -1.98
C ALA A 119 11.34 -14.92 -3.41
N LYS A 120 12.26 -14.65 -4.34
CA LYS A 120 12.17 -15.19 -5.70
C LYS A 120 12.15 -16.71 -5.70
N ALA A 121 13.02 -17.34 -4.91
CA ALA A 121 13.06 -18.81 -4.79
C ALA A 121 11.79 -19.39 -4.17
N LEU A 122 11.14 -18.67 -3.25
CA LEU A 122 9.96 -19.16 -2.55
C LEU A 122 8.66 -19.01 -3.36
N PHE A 123 8.58 -17.98 -4.21
CA PHE A 123 7.34 -17.59 -4.87
C PHE A 123 7.40 -17.67 -6.40
N SER A 124 8.52 -18.09 -7.01
CA SER A 124 8.67 -18.17 -8.49
C SER A 124 7.60 -19.01 -9.18
N ASP A 125 7.08 -20.02 -8.48
CA ASP A 125 6.11 -20.97 -9.02
C ASP A 125 4.65 -20.50 -8.78
N ASP A 126 4.44 -19.39 -8.07
CA ASP A 126 3.12 -18.80 -7.86
C ASP A 126 2.72 -17.99 -9.12
N PRO A 127 1.64 -18.36 -9.84
CA PRO A 127 1.18 -17.64 -11.03
C PRO A 127 0.79 -16.17 -10.76
N GLY A 128 0.59 -15.80 -9.50
CA GLY A 128 0.34 -14.43 -9.05
C GLY A 128 1.59 -13.67 -8.60
N PHE A 129 2.77 -14.31 -8.60
CA PHE A 129 4.04 -13.66 -8.29
C PHE A 129 4.52 -12.88 -9.50
N VAL A 130 4.21 -11.59 -9.49
CA VAL A 130 4.84 -10.62 -10.36
C VAL A 130 6.15 -10.25 -9.65
N ASP A 131 7.32 -10.41 -10.29
CA ASP A 131 8.69 -10.12 -9.82
C ASP A 131 8.86 -8.68 -9.26
N ILE A 132 8.10 -8.35 -8.23
CA ILE A 132 7.94 -7.04 -7.62
C ILE A 132 8.27 -7.24 -6.15
N LEU A 133 9.40 -6.67 -5.79
CA LEU A 133 9.93 -6.68 -4.44
C LEU A 133 9.58 -5.32 -3.82
N PRO A 134 8.53 -5.22 -2.98
CA PRO A 134 8.22 -3.98 -2.31
C PRO A 134 9.32 -3.71 -1.28
N ILE A 135 10.04 -2.62 -1.49
CA ILE A 135 11.03 -2.12 -0.54
C ILE A 135 10.40 -0.90 0.10
N LEU A 136 10.03 -1.05 1.37
CA LEU A 136 9.52 0.05 2.17
C LEU A 136 10.69 0.97 2.50
N PHE A 137 10.64 2.19 1.95
CA PHE A 137 11.60 3.23 2.27
C PHE A 137 10.93 4.25 3.18
N ALA A 138 11.18 4.13 4.48
CA ALA A 138 11.27 5.31 5.32
C ALA A 138 12.66 5.93 5.08
N PRO A 139 12.83 7.25 5.19
CA PRO A 139 14.14 7.91 5.07
C PRO A 139 15.26 7.30 5.94
N HIS A 140 14.92 6.41 6.90
CA HIS A 140 15.82 5.97 7.97
C HIS A 140 15.94 4.44 8.25
N ALA A 141 15.30 3.50 7.49
CA ALA A 141 15.71 2.08 7.32
C ALA A 141 14.56 1.09 6.97
N GLY A 142 14.91 0.04 6.20
CA GLY A 142 14.50 -1.38 6.36
C GLY A 142 13.27 -1.92 5.60
N PRO A 143 13.40 -2.92 4.70
CA PRO A 143 12.26 -3.49 3.95
C PRO A 143 11.61 -4.72 4.57
N THR A 144 10.29 -4.85 4.43
CA THR A 144 9.59 -6.15 4.35
C THR A 144 8.18 -6.01 3.74
N GLN A 145 7.80 -6.89 2.80
CA GLN A 145 6.57 -7.76 2.79
C GLN A 145 5.99 -8.10 1.39
N PHE A 146 5.86 -9.40 1.08
CA PHE A 146 5.45 -9.97 -0.23
C PHE A 146 4.00 -10.40 -0.30
N ALA A 147 3.33 -10.25 -1.44
CA ALA A 147 2.10 -10.99 -1.76
C ALA A 147 1.74 -10.94 -3.26
N THR A 148 0.84 -11.83 -3.66
CA THR A 148 0.27 -12.03 -5.00
C THR A 148 -1.13 -11.43 -5.17
N SER A 149 -1.56 -11.14 -6.42
CA SER A 149 -2.89 -10.57 -6.72
C SER A 149 -3.49 -11.12 -8.02
N PRO A 150 -4.80 -11.37 -8.09
CA PRO A 150 -5.47 -11.85 -9.30
C PRO A 150 -5.56 -10.76 -10.39
N LYS A 151 -5.66 -11.22 -11.65
CA LYS A 151 -5.99 -10.39 -12.84
C LYS A 151 -7.41 -9.87 -12.74
N LEU A 152 -7.62 -8.57 -12.95
CA LEU A 152 -8.94 -7.96 -13.03
C LEU A 152 -9.12 -7.18 -14.35
N PRO A 153 -10.30 -7.22 -14.99
CA PRO A 153 -10.49 -6.86 -16.40
C PRO A 153 -11.15 -5.49 -16.64
N ASP A 154 -10.83 -4.47 -15.83
CA ASP A 154 -11.32 -3.10 -16.03
C ASP A 154 -10.26 -2.23 -16.72
N SER A 155 -10.66 -1.09 -17.31
CA SER A 155 -9.69 -0.12 -17.81
C SER A 155 -8.73 0.30 -16.69
N ALA A 156 -7.43 0.29 -16.98
CA ALA A 156 -6.37 0.55 -16.00
C ALA A 156 -6.59 1.84 -15.19
N ARG A 157 -7.13 2.88 -15.83
CA ARG A 157 -7.45 4.16 -15.17
C ARG A 157 -8.52 4.00 -14.09
N SER A 158 -9.63 3.34 -14.41
CA SER A 158 -10.71 3.08 -13.44
C SER A 158 -10.21 2.26 -12.26
N GLN A 159 -9.35 1.26 -12.51
CA GLN A 159 -8.75 0.48 -11.42
C GLN A 159 -7.81 1.31 -10.54
N ILE A 160 -6.98 2.17 -11.12
CA ILE A 160 -6.12 3.09 -10.37
C ILE A 160 -6.98 4.00 -9.48
N GLU A 161 -8.03 4.60 -10.02
CA GLU A 161 -8.95 5.46 -9.28
C GLU A 161 -9.64 4.70 -8.13
N MET A 162 -10.08 3.46 -8.38
CA MET A 162 -10.73 2.61 -7.38
C MET A 162 -9.80 2.22 -6.22
N TYR A 163 -8.61 1.68 -6.51
CA TYR A 163 -7.68 1.26 -5.47
C TYR A 163 -7.11 2.44 -4.68
N SER A 164 -6.90 3.58 -5.35
CA SER A 164 -6.56 4.82 -4.67
C SER A 164 -7.70 5.24 -3.73
N ALA A 165 -8.95 5.17 -4.18
CA ALA A 165 -10.10 5.49 -3.33
C ALA A 165 -10.22 4.54 -2.13
N PHE A 166 -9.94 3.24 -2.27
CA PHE A 166 -9.92 2.32 -1.13
C PHE A 166 -8.90 2.75 -0.07
N ILE A 167 -7.67 3.03 -0.48
CA ILE A 167 -6.61 3.48 0.44
C ILE A 167 -7.00 4.82 1.10
N GLU A 168 -7.44 5.78 0.29
CA GLU A 168 -7.76 7.13 0.76
C GLU A 168 -8.91 7.16 1.77
N LEU A 169 -9.92 6.30 1.57
CA LEU A 169 -11.09 6.15 2.44
C LEU A 169 -10.85 5.20 3.62
N GLY A 170 -9.68 4.57 3.73
CA GLY A 170 -9.38 3.59 4.79
C GLY A 170 -10.18 2.29 4.65
N ILE A 171 -10.55 1.94 3.41
CA ILE A 171 -11.24 0.70 3.09
C ILE A 171 -10.20 -0.41 2.94
N VAL A 172 -10.36 -1.43 3.76
CA VAL A 172 -9.43 -2.54 3.91
C VAL A 172 -10.05 -3.76 3.26
N MET A 173 -9.44 -4.24 2.18
CA MET A 173 -9.87 -5.44 1.50
C MET A 173 -9.31 -6.67 2.22
N ARG A 174 -10.15 -7.59 2.69
CA ARG A 174 -9.69 -8.87 3.26
C ARG A 174 -10.39 -10.05 2.60
N PRO A 175 -9.64 -11.09 2.17
CA PRO A 175 -10.26 -12.34 1.75
C PRO A 175 -10.90 -13.02 2.98
N PRO A 176 -12.18 -13.43 2.93
CA PRO A 176 -12.80 -14.16 4.04
C PRO A 176 -12.35 -15.62 4.11
N GLY A 177 -11.56 -16.09 3.14
CA GLY A 177 -10.92 -17.40 3.05
C GLY A 177 -9.99 -17.45 1.82
N LYS A 178 -9.20 -18.53 1.67
CA LYS A 178 -8.16 -18.64 0.62
C LYS A 178 -8.71 -18.47 -0.80
N ASP A 179 -9.93 -18.93 -1.06
CA ASP A 179 -10.54 -18.98 -2.39
C ASP A 179 -11.72 -18.00 -2.57
N ALA A 180 -11.94 -17.11 -1.60
CA ALA A 180 -13.07 -16.19 -1.61
C ALA A 180 -12.65 -14.78 -2.04
N PRO A 181 -13.49 -14.07 -2.82
CA PRO A 181 -13.18 -12.72 -3.26
C PRO A 181 -12.98 -11.78 -2.06
N PRO A 182 -12.00 -10.85 -2.11
CA PRO A 182 -11.78 -9.89 -1.04
C PRO A 182 -13.04 -9.09 -0.72
N VAL A 183 -13.35 -8.95 0.57
CA VAL A 183 -14.48 -8.19 1.08
C VAL A 183 -13.98 -6.82 1.55
N PRO A 184 -14.63 -5.71 1.14
CA PRO A 184 -14.32 -4.39 1.67
C PRO A 184 -14.75 -4.32 3.14
N GLY A 185 -13.90 -3.74 3.96
CA GLY A 185 -14.18 -3.46 5.36
C GLY A 185 -13.50 -2.19 5.84
N TYR A 186 -13.61 -1.90 7.11
CA TYR A 186 -13.01 -0.73 7.75
C TYR A 186 -12.45 -1.12 9.12
N MET A 187 -11.50 -0.34 9.63
CA MET A 187 -10.97 -0.54 10.98
C MET A 187 -11.88 0.16 11.99
N LYS A 188 -12.50 -0.62 12.88
CA LYS A 188 -13.29 -0.17 14.02
C LYS A 188 -12.43 -0.16 15.28
N ARG A 189 -12.52 0.91 16.05
CA ARG A 189 -11.84 1.05 17.35
C ARG A 189 -12.57 0.21 18.40
N LEU A 190 -11.83 -0.55 19.21
CA LEU A 190 -12.34 -1.36 20.32
C LEU A 190 -11.81 -0.85 21.67
N ASN A 191 -12.61 -1.07 22.73
CA ASN A 191 -12.26 -0.91 24.15
C ASN A 191 -11.48 0.37 24.49
N ASP A 192 -12.14 1.53 24.41
CA ASP A 192 -11.60 2.85 24.75
C ASP A 192 -10.26 3.20 24.05
N GLY A 193 -9.97 2.51 22.96
CA GLY A 193 -9.01 2.98 21.98
C GLY A 193 -7.63 2.38 21.95
N LYS A 194 -7.45 1.20 22.56
CA LYS A 194 -6.17 0.49 22.51
C LYS A 194 -6.07 -0.52 21.37
N LYS A 195 -7.18 -0.86 20.70
CA LYS A 195 -7.19 -1.88 19.64
C LYS A 195 -8.05 -1.48 18.45
N TRP A 196 -7.61 -1.88 17.26
CA TRP A 196 -8.36 -1.73 16.02
C TRP A 196 -8.70 -3.11 15.47
N GLU A 197 -9.95 -3.28 15.04
CA GLU A 197 -10.44 -4.52 14.47
C GLU A 197 -11.07 -4.26 13.11
N TRP A 198 -10.77 -5.12 12.15
CA TRP A 198 -11.40 -5.06 10.85
C TRP A 198 -12.86 -5.53 10.93
N ARG A 199 -13.79 -4.75 10.40
CA ARG A 199 -15.20 -5.10 10.28
C ARG A 199 -15.64 -5.08 8.80
N PRO A 200 -16.38 -6.10 8.34
CA PRO A 200 -16.86 -6.14 6.97
C PRO A 200 -17.84 -4.99 6.74
N LEU A 201 -17.68 -4.29 5.62
CA LEU A 201 -18.53 -3.18 5.23
C LEU A 201 -19.72 -3.66 4.38
N TRP A 202 -19.44 -4.53 3.41
CA TRP A 202 -20.40 -4.92 2.40
C TRP A 202 -20.07 -6.30 1.85
N LYS A 203 -20.83 -7.31 2.30
CA LYS A 203 -20.72 -8.68 1.79
C LYS A 203 -21.30 -8.74 0.37
N ASN A 204 -20.73 -9.59 -0.48
CA ASN A 204 -21.19 -9.83 -1.86
C ASN A 204 -21.22 -8.56 -2.75
N TRP A 205 -20.43 -7.54 -2.43
CA TRP A 205 -20.35 -6.27 -3.17
C TRP A 205 -20.08 -6.46 -4.67
N TYR A 206 -19.33 -7.50 -5.05
CA TYR A 206 -18.91 -7.78 -6.42
C TYR A 206 -20.05 -8.26 -7.34
N VAL A 207 -21.19 -8.66 -6.78
CA VAL A 207 -22.40 -9.03 -7.54
C VAL A 207 -23.55 -8.04 -7.36
N ASP A 208 -23.37 -6.99 -6.54
CA ASP A 208 -24.42 -6.00 -6.31
C ASP A 208 -24.61 -5.12 -7.55
N PRO A 209 -25.82 -5.01 -8.13
CA PRO A 209 -26.08 -4.16 -9.28
C PRO A 209 -25.67 -2.70 -9.09
N ALA A 210 -25.82 -2.16 -7.86
CA ALA A 210 -25.40 -0.80 -7.53
C ALA A 210 -23.88 -0.63 -7.61
N TRP A 211 -23.11 -1.72 -7.51
CA TRP A 211 -21.68 -1.72 -7.79
C TRP A 211 -21.37 -1.93 -9.28
N THR A 212 -21.87 -3.03 -9.84
CA THR A 212 -21.43 -3.55 -11.14
C THR A 212 -21.81 -2.63 -12.29
N THR A 213 -22.97 -1.98 -12.22
CA THR A 213 -23.50 -1.11 -13.29
C THR A 213 -23.09 0.37 -13.14
N SER A 214 -22.49 0.74 -12.01
CA SER A 214 -22.19 2.13 -11.69
C SER A 214 -20.86 2.62 -12.27
N SER A 215 -20.82 3.91 -12.62
CA SER A 215 -19.56 4.61 -12.93
C SER A 215 -18.64 4.67 -11.70
N MET A 216 -17.34 4.91 -11.92
CA MET A 216 -16.37 5.01 -10.82
C MET A 216 -16.73 6.10 -9.79
N LYS A 217 -17.25 7.25 -10.26
CA LYS A 217 -17.71 8.33 -9.39
C LYS A 217 -18.86 7.89 -8.48
N GLU A 218 -19.82 7.14 -9.02
CA GLU A 218 -20.95 6.62 -8.26
C GLU A 218 -20.52 5.48 -7.31
N ARG A 219 -19.58 4.62 -7.73
CA ARG A 219 -18.95 3.62 -6.85
C ARG A 219 -18.27 4.27 -5.65
N ILE A 220 -17.51 5.35 -5.83
CA ILE A 220 -16.87 6.09 -4.72
C ILE A 220 -17.91 6.71 -3.77
N LYS A 221 -18.98 7.30 -4.30
CA LYS A 221 -20.08 7.82 -3.47
C LYS A 221 -20.76 6.71 -2.68
N LEU A 222 -20.99 5.55 -3.30
CA LEU A 222 -21.58 4.39 -2.66
C LEU A 222 -20.71 3.88 -1.50
N LEU A 223 -19.39 3.79 -1.69
CA LEU A 223 -18.44 3.41 -0.64
C LEU A 223 -18.49 4.38 0.55
N LYS A 224 -18.46 5.69 0.27
CA LYS A 224 -18.58 6.72 1.31
C LYS A 224 -19.88 6.60 2.11
N ARG A 225 -21.00 6.38 1.41
CA ARG A 225 -22.31 6.19 2.04
C ARG A 225 -22.33 4.94 2.93
N LYS A 226 -21.89 3.80 2.41
CA LYS A 226 -21.79 2.55 3.18
C LYS A 226 -20.91 2.70 4.42
N LEU A 227 -19.76 3.38 4.29
CA LEU A 227 -18.85 3.63 5.40
C LEU A 227 -19.51 4.47 6.49
N ALA A 228 -20.22 5.54 6.11
CA ALA A 228 -20.95 6.39 7.05
C ALA A 228 -22.09 5.62 7.75
N GLU A 229 -22.83 4.78 7.03
CA GLU A 229 -23.88 3.92 7.60
C GLU A 229 -23.31 2.94 8.65
N ALA A 230 -22.19 2.29 8.32
CA ALA A 230 -21.54 1.33 9.21
C ALA A 230 -20.96 1.99 10.47
N GLN A 231 -20.41 3.20 10.35
CA GLN A 231 -19.88 3.97 11.48
C GLN A 231 -20.96 4.52 12.41
N ARG A 232 -22.18 4.80 11.91
CA ARG A 232 -23.34 5.23 12.74
C ARG A 232 -24.02 4.08 13.47
N SER A 233 -23.93 2.88 12.92
CA SER A 233 -24.58 1.67 13.46
C SER A 233 -23.71 0.95 14.50
N SER A 234 -22.63 1.59 14.92
CA SER A 234 -21.48 1.03 15.63
C SER A 234 -21.33 1.59 17.02
#